data_AF-A0A0S2FI27-F1
#
_entry.id   AF-A0A0S2FI27-F1
#
_cell.length_a   1.000
_cell.length_b   1.000
_cell.length_c   1.000
_cell.angle_alpha   90.00
_cell.angle_beta   90.00
_cell.angle_gamma   90.00
#
_symmetry.space_group_name_H-M   'P 1'
#
loop_
_entity.id
_entity.type
_entity.pdbx_description
1 polymer ?
#
loop_
_entity_poly.entity_id
_entity_poly.type
_entity_poly.pdbx_seq_one_letter_code
_entity_poly.pdbx_strand_id
1 'polypeptide(L)'
;MRSIESASLSALMIFILAVALAMIGIQTGIEPLIHLSRWVAAVSALLHVWVALSGTRLAVSARRHLIARWGRTRSVRLAPLRRVLRNVTAGLIAAWAVAVLFVLMVPFMRLPVHIPDAGLIYALSIIASSIHAIFGTALYRQLAYRLQETRRLPAAGHIRL
;
A
#
# COMPACT_ATOMS: atom_id res chain seq x y z
N MET A 1 -12.06 -0.21 -2.16
CA MET A 1 -11.66 1.07 -1.53
C MET A 1 -11.51 0.90 -0.03
N ARG A 2 -12.62 0.80 0.72
CA ARG A 2 -12.59 0.58 2.19
C ARG A 2 -11.69 -0.59 2.61
N SER A 3 -11.69 -1.67 1.83
CA SER A 3 -10.83 -2.84 2.06
C SER A 3 -9.31 -2.60 1.87
N ILE A 4 -8.88 -1.69 0.99
CA ILE A 4 -7.45 -1.34 0.83
C ILE A 4 -6.98 -0.44 1.97
N GLU A 5 -7.81 0.54 2.33
CA GLU A 5 -7.59 1.42 3.49
C GLU A 5 -7.45 0.61 4.78
N SER A 6 -8.46 -0.24 5.07
CA SER A 6 -8.45 -1.08 6.27
C SER A 6 -7.25 -2.01 6.28
N ALA A 7 -6.92 -2.66 5.16
CA ALA A 7 -5.76 -3.55 5.09
C ALA A 7 -4.44 -2.82 5.32
N SER A 8 -4.28 -1.58 4.81
CA SER A 8 -3.05 -0.80 5.05
C SER A 8 -2.89 -0.41 6.52
N LEU A 9 -3.97 -0.03 7.19
CA LEU A 9 -3.98 0.30 8.61
C LEU A 9 -3.76 -0.95 9.46
N SER A 10 -4.42 -2.06 9.13
CA SER A 10 -4.20 -3.34 9.79
C SER A 10 -2.76 -3.82 9.63
N ALA A 11 -2.16 -3.69 8.44
CA ALA A 11 -0.76 -4.05 8.21
C ALA A 11 0.18 -3.25 9.13
N LEU A 12 -0.03 -1.94 9.26
CA LEU A 12 0.72 -1.08 10.15
C LEU A 12 0.54 -1.47 11.63
N MET A 13 -0.70 -1.63 12.09
CA MET A 13 -0.99 -1.98 13.49
C MET A 13 -0.41 -3.34 13.87
N ILE A 14 -0.52 -4.33 12.97
CA ILE A 14 0.06 -5.67 13.17
C ILE A 14 1.58 -5.59 13.22
N PHE A 15 2.22 -4.73 12.43
CA PHE A 15 3.67 -4.55 12.51
C PHE A 15 4.10 -3.91 13.83
N ILE A 16 3.39 -2.88 14.29
CA ILE A 16 3.66 -2.26 15.60
C ILE A 16 3.53 -3.30 16.71
N LEU A 17 2.51 -4.16 16.65
CA LEU A 17 2.36 -5.28 17.57
C LEU A 17 3.53 -6.26 17.48
N ALA A 18 4.00 -6.61 16.28
CA ALA A 18 5.18 -7.46 16.11
C ALA A 18 6.42 -6.85 16.77
N VAL A 19 6.67 -5.56 16.57
CA VAL A 19 7.79 -4.84 17.18
C VAL A 19 7.67 -4.83 18.72
N ALA A 20 6.48 -4.56 19.25
CA ALA A 20 6.24 -4.59 20.70
C ALA A 20 6.50 -5.98 21.29
N LEU A 21 6.01 -7.05 20.66
CA LEU A 21 6.26 -8.43 21.07
C LEU A 21 7.76 -8.78 21.04
N ALA A 22 8.47 -8.33 20.00
CA ALA A 22 9.91 -8.54 19.91
C ALA A 22 10.64 -7.83 21.06
N MET A 23 10.31 -6.57 21.35
CA MET A 23 10.94 -5.81 22.43
C MET A 23 10.67 -6.41 23.81
N ILE A 24 9.43 -6.81 24.10
CA ILE A 24 9.07 -7.48 25.35
C ILE A 24 9.82 -8.81 25.46
N GLY A 25 9.85 -9.62 24.40
CA GLY A 25 10.58 -10.90 24.37
C GLY A 25 12.07 -10.74 24.64
N ILE A 26 12.69 -9.69 24.09
CA ILE A 26 14.11 -9.37 24.32
C ILE A 26 14.35 -8.92 25.77
N GLN A 27 13.52 -8.01 26.29
CA GLN A 27 13.67 -7.49 27.65
C GLN A 27 13.45 -8.56 28.73
N THR A 28 12.54 -9.50 28.48
CA THR A 28 12.17 -10.56 29.43
C THR A 28 12.92 -11.87 29.23
N GLY A 29 13.65 -12.03 28.12
CA GLY A 29 14.31 -13.28 27.73
C GLY A 29 13.35 -14.39 27.29
N ILE A 30 12.06 -14.10 27.06
CA ILE A 30 11.05 -15.09 26.66
C ILE A 30 11.15 -15.34 25.15
N GLU A 31 11.92 -16.36 24.77
CA GLU A 31 12.13 -16.76 23.37
C GLU A 31 10.83 -17.00 22.57
N PRO A 32 9.77 -17.63 23.12
CA PRO A 32 8.50 -17.77 22.41
C PRO A 32 7.88 -16.46 21.90
N LEU A 33 8.06 -15.34 22.62
CA LEU A 33 7.55 -14.02 22.19
C LEU A 33 8.33 -13.51 20.97
N ILE A 34 9.63 -13.78 20.89
CA ILE A 34 10.49 -13.44 19.75
C ILE A 34 10.12 -14.31 18.54
N HIS A 35 9.72 -15.56 18.75
CA HIS A 35 9.20 -16.41 17.67
C HIS A 35 7.84 -15.93 17.18
N LEU A 36 6.93 -15.59 18.10
CA LEU A 36 5.61 -15.08 17.76
C LEU A 36 5.69 -13.76 16.98
N SER A 37 6.57 -12.83 17.38
CA SER A 37 6.73 -11.55 16.69
C SER A 37 7.08 -11.71 15.22
N ARG A 38 7.88 -12.72 14.85
CA ARG A 38 8.20 -13.03 13.44
C ARG A 38 6.98 -13.45 12.64
N TRP A 39 6.12 -14.28 13.22
CA TRP A 39 4.87 -14.70 12.57
C TRP A 39 3.91 -13.52 12.41
N VAL A 40 3.79 -12.67 13.44
CA VAL A 40 2.98 -11.46 13.38
C VAL A 40 3.54 -10.49 12.32
N ALA A 41 4.86 -10.33 12.23
CA ALA A 41 5.51 -9.53 11.19
C ALA A 41 5.23 -10.09 9.79
N ALA A 42 5.25 -11.42 9.62
CA ALA A 42 4.93 -12.07 8.34
C ALA A 42 3.49 -11.79 7.91
N VAL A 43 2.53 -11.79 8.84
CA VAL A 43 1.14 -11.40 8.56
C VAL A 43 1.06 -9.94 8.08
N SER A 44 1.77 -9.03 8.74
CA SER A 44 1.86 -7.63 8.28
C SER A 44 2.44 -7.51 6.87
N ALA A 45 3.54 -8.23 6.59
CA ALA A 45 4.17 -8.24 5.27
C ALA A 45 3.22 -8.74 4.18
N LEU A 46 2.47 -9.82 4.44
CA LEU A 46 1.46 -10.35 3.53
C LEU A 46 0.35 -9.32 3.24
N LEU A 47 -0.09 -8.57 4.27
CA LEU A 47 -1.08 -7.51 4.08
C LEU A 47 -0.51 -6.36 3.22
N HIS A 48 0.75 -5.97 3.42
CA HIS A 48 1.40 -4.96 2.58
C HIS A 48 1.53 -5.41 1.11
N VAL A 49 1.88 -6.68 0.87
CA VAL A 49 1.89 -7.28 -0.48
C VAL A 49 0.48 -7.28 -1.07
N TRP A 50 -0.53 -7.66 -0.30
CA TRP A 50 -1.92 -7.64 -0.74
C TRP A 50 -2.40 -6.23 -1.11
N VAL A 51 -2.01 -5.21 -0.33
CA VAL A 51 -2.28 -3.79 -0.63
C VAL A 51 -1.62 -3.37 -1.94
N ALA A 52 -0.34 -3.68 -2.14
CA ALA A 52 0.39 -3.35 -3.37
C ALA A 52 -0.22 -4.03 -4.61
N LEU A 53 -0.58 -5.31 -4.49
CA LEU A 53 -1.28 -6.07 -5.54
C LEU A 53 -2.65 -5.47 -5.86
N SER A 54 -3.44 -5.14 -4.83
CA SER A 54 -4.78 -4.57 -4.99
C SER A 54 -4.73 -3.18 -5.63
N GLY A 55 -3.78 -2.33 -5.22
CA GLY A 55 -3.50 -1.04 -5.86
C GLY A 55 -3.12 -1.20 -7.32
N THR A 56 -2.23 -2.16 -7.63
CA THR A 56 -1.79 -2.46 -9.00
C THR A 56 -2.95 -2.90 -9.87
N ARG A 57 -3.78 -3.84 -9.38
CA ARG A 57 -4.98 -4.32 -10.08
C ARG A 57 -5.97 -3.18 -10.34
N LEU A 58 -6.17 -2.28 -9.37
CA LEU A 58 -7.03 -1.12 -9.54
C LEU A 58 -6.51 -0.17 -10.63
N ALA A 59 -5.22 0.15 -10.62
CA ALA A 59 -4.62 1.03 -11.62
C ALA A 59 -4.66 0.41 -13.04
N VAL A 60 -4.38 -0.88 -13.17
CA VAL A 60 -4.47 -1.60 -14.44
C VAL A 60 -5.91 -1.63 -14.96
N SER A 61 -6.88 -1.92 -14.08
CA SER A 61 -8.31 -1.91 -14.43
C SER A 61 -8.77 -0.52 -14.89
N ALA A 62 -8.36 0.53 -14.16
CA ALA A 62 -8.62 1.92 -14.51
C ALA A 62 -8.07 2.29 -15.90
N ARG A 63 -6.83 1.89 -16.18
CA ARG A 63 -6.17 2.12 -17.47
C ARG A 63 -6.87 1.38 -18.59
N ARG A 64 -7.21 0.10 -18.40
CA ARG A 64 -7.95 -0.71 -19.39
C ARG A 64 -9.31 -0.10 -19.69
N HIS A 65 -10.05 0.34 -18.66
CA HIS A 65 -11.35 0.99 -18.83
C HIS A 65 -11.25 2.28 -19.66
N LEU A 66 -10.25 3.11 -19.38
CA LEU A 66 -9.98 4.33 -20.14
C LEU A 66 -9.72 4.07 -21.62
N ILE A 67 -8.84 3.10 -21.91
CA ILE A 67 -8.46 2.74 -23.27
C ILE A 67 -9.66 2.13 -24.01
N ALA A 68 -10.42 1.24 -23.38
CA ALA A 68 -11.57 0.60 -23.99
C ALA A 68 -12.69 1.59 -24.36
N ARG A 69 -12.95 2.59 -23.51
CA ARG A 69 -14.11 3.48 -23.68
C ARG A 69 -13.83 4.78 -24.44
N TRP A 70 -12.60 5.30 -24.37
CA TRP A 70 -12.22 6.54 -25.03
C TRP A 70 -10.92 6.45 -25.82
N GLY A 71 -10.28 5.29 -25.92
CA GLY A 71 -9.08 5.09 -26.75
C GLY A 71 -8.03 6.19 -26.58
N ARG A 72 -7.68 6.85 -27.70
CA ARG A 72 -6.74 7.99 -27.75
C ARG A 72 -7.42 9.36 -27.64
N THR A 73 -8.74 9.44 -27.48
CA THR A 73 -9.50 10.70 -27.48
C THR A 73 -8.96 11.66 -26.43
N ARG A 74 -8.50 12.84 -26.84
CA ARG A 74 -7.96 13.89 -25.95
C ARG A 74 -9.08 14.83 -25.51
N SER A 75 -9.96 14.37 -24.64
CA SER A 75 -10.96 15.24 -24.02
C SER A 75 -10.40 15.91 -22.75
N VAL A 76 -10.60 17.23 -22.63
CA VAL A 76 -10.25 18.01 -21.43
C VAL A 76 -10.92 17.44 -20.17
N ARG A 77 -12.13 16.88 -20.32
CA ARG A 77 -12.87 16.24 -19.21
C ARG A 77 -12.18 14.98 -18.66
N LEU A 78 -11.31 14.33 -19.45
CA LEU A 78 -10.55 13.14 -19.03
C LEU A 78 -9.16 13.48 -18.46
N ALA A 79 -8.70 14.74 -18.59
CA ALA A 79 -7.38 15.16 -18.10
C ALA A 79 -7.19 14.94 -16.58
N PRO A 80 -8.18 15.20 -15.70
CA PRO A 80 -8.06 14.92 -14.27
C PRO A 80 -7.83 13.44 -13.98
N LEU A 81 -8.57 12.54 -14.65
CA LEU A 81 -8.43 11.10 -14.46
C LEU A 81 -7.05 10.60 -14.93
N ARG A 82 -6.55 11.10 -16.07
CA ARG A 82 -5.20 10.75 -16.56
C ARG A 82 -4.10 11.22 -15.60
N ARG A 83 -4.24 12.41 -15.02
CA ARG A 83 -3.30 12.95 -14.02
C ARG A 83 -3.30 12.09 -12.76
N VAL A 84 -4.48 11.74 -12.24
CA VAL A 84 -4.60 10.86 -11.06
C VAL A 84 -4.03 9.48 -11.35
N LEU A 85 -4.29 8.90 -12.54
CA LEU A 85 -3.72 7.61 -12.92
C LEU A 85 -2.19 7.63 -12.97
N ARG A 86 -1.59 8.72 -13.46
CA ARG A 86 -0.13 8.91 -13.44
C ARG A 86 0.39 8.97 -12.00
N ASN A 87 -0.26 9.75 -11.14
CA ASN A 87 0.13 9.87 -9.73
C ASN A 87 -0.01 8.55 -8.97
N VAL A 88 -1.08 7.79 -9.23
CA VAL A 88 -1.25 6.43 -8.67
C VAL A 88 -0.14 5.50 -9.14
N THR A 89 0.26 5.59 -10.41
CA THR A 89 1.37 4.76 -10.93
C THR A 89 2.68 5.03 -10.19
N ALA A 90 2.98 6.30 -9.86
CA ALA A 90 4.12 6.63 -8.99
C ALA A 90 3.91 6.11 -7.55
N GLY A 91 2.70 6.24 -7.02
CA GLY A 91 2.32 5.70 -5.70
C GLY A 91 2.43 4.18 -5.60
N LEU A 92 2.30 3.44 -6.72
CA LEU A 92 2.51 1.99 -6.75
C LEU A 92 3.98 1.61 -6.51
N ILE A 93 4.92 2.42 -7.00
CA ILE A 93 6.35 2.19 -6.74
C ILE A 93 6.60 2.27 -5.23
N ALA A 94 6.05 3.29 -4.57
CA ALA A 94 6.12 3.41 -3.12
C ALA A 94 5.42 2.24 -2.40
N ALA A 95 4.25 1.80 -2.88
CA ALA A 95 3.53 0.66 -2.32
C ALA A 95 4.36 -0.63 -2.36
N TRP A 96 5.00 -0.90 -3.50
CA TRP A 96 5.88 -2.06 -3.66
C TRP A 96 7.17 -1.94 -2.86
N ALA A 97 7.76 -0.75 -2.79
CA ALA A 97 8.93 -0.51 -1.94
C ALA A 97 8.63 -0.81 -0.46
N VAL A 98 7.46 -0.36 0.04
CA VAL A 98 6.99 -0.69 1.40
C VAL A 98 6.73 -2.19 1.55
N ALA A 99 6.08 -2.84 0.57
CA ALA A 99 5.85 -4.28 0.64
C ALA A 99 7.16 -5.08 0.70
N VAL A 100 8.13 -4.76 -0.15
CA VAL A 100 9.45 -5.39 -0.17
C VAL A 100 10.19 -5.14 1.14
N LEU A 101 10.19 -3.89 1.63
CA LEU A 101 10.77 -3.55 2.93
C LEU A 101 10.22 -4.45 4.03
N PHE A 102 8.90 -4.63 4.10
CA PHE A 102 8.27 -5.42 5.16
C PHE A 102 8.50 -6.92 5.01
N VAL A 103 8.54 -7.44 3.79
CA VAL A 103 8.95 -8.83 3.53
C VAL A 103 10.38 -9.07 4.02
N LEU A 104 11.28 -8.11 3.78
CA LEU A 104 12.65 -8.17 4.28
C LEU A 104 12.72 -8.00 5.80
N MET A 105 11.82 -7.22 6.42
CA MET A 105 11.80 -7.05 7.89
C MET A 105 11.48 -8.35 8.65
N VAL A 106 10.78 -9.31 8.05
CA VAL A 106 10.41 -10.58 8.70
C VAL A 106 11.63 -11.37 9.22
N PRO A 107 12.64 -11.71 8.41
CA PRO A 107 13.85 -12.36 8.90
C PRO A 107 14.66 -11.46 9.85
N PHE A 108 14.55 -10.15 9.68
CA PHE A 108 15.28 -9.14 10.44
C PHE A 108 14.71 -8.86 11.84
N MET A 109 13.56 -9.43 12.21
CA MET A 109 12.98 -9.27 13.55
C MET A 109 13.90 -9.72 14.72
N ARG A 110 14.93 -10.52 14.45
CA ARG A 110 15.94 -10.97 15.42
C ARG A 110 17.16 -10.05 15.56
N LEU A 111 17.33 -9.07 14.67
CA LEU A 111 18.47 -8.15 14.68
C LEU A 111 18.70 -7.39 15.99
N PRO A 112 17.69 -6.92 16.73
CA PRO A 112 17.91 -6.11 17.94
C PRO A 112 18.56 -6.90 19.07
N VAL A 113 18.58 -8.23 18.98
CA VAL A 113 19.34 -9.09 19.91
C VAL A 113 20.85 -8.98 19.65
N HIS A 114 21.27 -8.66 18.42
CA HIS A 114 22.65 -8.78 17.96
C HIS A 114 23.29 -7.44 17.57
N ILE A 115 22.49 -6.43 17.22
CA ILE A 115 22.96 -5.13 16.73
C ILE A 115 22.32 -4.01 17.55
N PRO A 116 23.10 -3.27 18.35
CA PRO A 116 22.66 -2.00 18.94
C PRO A 116 22.14 -1.08 17.82
N ASP A 117 21.06 -0.34 18.07
CA ASP A 117 20.41 0.59 17.12
C ASP A 117 19.54 -0.04 16.00
N ALA A 118 19.38 -1.36 15.95
CA ALA A 118 18.43 -2.00 15.01
C ALA A 118 16.97 -1.49 15.19
N GLY A 119 16.64 -0.91 16.35
CA GLY A 119 15.35 -0.24 16.59
C GLY A 119 15.06 0.92 15.64
N LEU A 120 16.09 1.62 15.13
CA LEU A 120 15.91 2.69 14.14
C LEU A 120 15.31 2.17 12.83
N ILE A 121 15.68 0.95 12.41
CA ILE A 121 15.15 0.33 11.19
C ILE A 121 13.64 0.10 11.33
N TYR A 122 13.17 -0.29 12.51
CA TYR A 122 11.75 -0.46 12.78
C TYR A 122 11.02 0.88 12.82
N ALA A 123 11.59 1.90 13.45
CA ALA A 123 11.02 3.24 13.47
C ALA A 123 10.85 3.80 12.05
N LEU A 124 11.90 3.70 11.21
CA LEU A 124 11.84 4.10 9.81
C LEU A 124 10.81 3.29 9.01
N SER A 125 10.68 2.00 9.27
CA SER A 125 9.68 1.14 8.64
C SER A 125 8.25 1.53 9.02
N ILE A 126 8.01 1.86 10.30
CA ILE A 126 6.73 2.37 10.80
C ILE A 126 6.39 3.70 10.13
N ILE A 127 7.34 4.63 10.02
CA ILE A 127 7.15 5.93 9.35
C ILE A 127 6.80 5.71 7.87
N ALA A 128 7.58 4.91 7.15
CA ALA A 128 7.33 4.61 5.74
C ALA A 128 5.94 3.99 5.51
N SER A 129 5.54 3.05 6.37
CA SER A 129 4.22 2.43 6.31
C SER A 129 3.09 3.41 6.67
N SER A 130 3.30 4.30 7.64
CA SER A 130 2.34 5.34 8.01
C SER A 130 2.12 6.34 6.87
N ILE A 131 3.20 6.81 6.24
CA ILE A 131 3.14 7.67 5.05
C ILE A 131 2.36 6.97 3.94
N HIS A 132 2.64 5.68 3.70
CA HIS A 132 1.91 4.91 2.70
C HIS A 132 0.42 4.75 3.03
N ALA A 133 0.08 4.45 4.28
CA ALA A 133 -1.30 4.31 4.73
C ALA A 133 -2.08 5.62 4.59
N ILE A 134 -1.48 6.79 4.84
CA ILE A 134 -2.14 8.09 4.73
C ILE A 134 -2.25 8.53 3.26
N PHE A 135 -1.11 8.64 2.58
CA PHE A 135 -1.07 9.25 1.24
C PHE A 135 -1.41 8.24 0.13
N GLY A 136 -0.96 7.00 0.26
CA GLY A 136 -1.23 5.94 -0.72
C GLY A 136 -2.72 5.63 -0.80
N THR A 137 -3.40 5.53 0.34
CA THR A 137 -4.84 5.28 0.36
C THR A 137 -5.66 6.46 -0.17
N ALA A 138 -5.25 7.70 0.12
CA ALA A 138 -5.88 8.89 -0.44
C ALA A 138 -5.80 8.92 -1.97
N LEU A 139 -4.66 8.52 -2.56
CA LEU A 139 -4.50 8.39 -4.02
C LEU A 139 -5.44 7.34 -4.60
N TYR A 140 -5.57 6.18 -3.95
CA TYR A 140 -6.51 5.15 -4.37
C TYR A 140 -7.96 5.67 -4.31
N ARG A 141 -8.35 6.33 -3.22
CA ARG A 141 -9.68 6.95 -3.05
C ARG A 141 -9.98 7.94 -4.15
N GLN A 142 -9.03 8.81 -4.47
CA GLN A 142 -9.17 9.79 -5.54
C GLN A 142 -9.34 9.10 -6.90
N LEU A 143 -8.59 8.04 -7.18
CA LEU A 143 -8.74 7.28 -8.43
C LEU A 143 -10.11 6.62 -8.55
N ALA A 144 -10.59 5.96 -7.48
CA ALA A 144 -11.90 5.34 -7.48
C ALA A 144 -13.02 6.36 -7.69
N TYR A 145 -12.94 7.52 -7.03
CA TYR A 145 -13.89 8.61 -7.22
C TYR A 145 -13.91 9.11 -8.67
N ARG A 146 -12.73 9.39 -9.26
CA ARG A 146 -12.63 9.85 -10.66
C ARG A 146 -13.09 8.79 -11.66
N LEU A 147 -12.90 7.50 -11.37
CA LEU A 147 -13.45 6.42 -12.19
C LEU A 147 -14.98 6.38 -12.14
N GLN A 148 -15.59 6.60 -10.98
CA GLN A 148 -17.04 6.68 -10.85
C GLN A 148 -17.62 7.90 -11.57
N GLU A 149 -16.95 9.05 -11.45
CA GLU A 149 -17.34 10.29 -12.12
C GLU A 149 -17.28 10.14 -13.65
N THR A 150 -16.17 9.60 -14.17
CA THR A 150 -16.02 9.37 -15.61
C THR A 150 -16.96 8.31 -16.15
N ARG A 151 -17.44 7.37 -15.33
CA ARG A 151 -18.45 6.40 -15.76
C ARG A 151 -19.74 7.05 -16.26
N ARG A 152 -20.09 8.24 -15.74
CA ARG A 152 -21.28 9.01 -16.12
C ARG A 152 -21.12 9.79 -17.42
N LEU A 153 -19.90 9.88 -17.97
CA LEU A 153 -19.65 10.60 -19.23
C LEU A 153 -20.03 9.72 -20.44
N PRO A 154 -20.59 10.30 -21.52
CA PRO A 154 -20.87 9.56 -22.74
C PRO A 154 -19.56 8.97 -23.32
N ALA A 155 -19.64 7.75 -23.85
CA ALA A 155 -18.53 7.14 -24.57
C ALA A 155 -18.21 7.94 -25.84
N ALA A 156 -16.98 7.84 -26.33
CA ALA A 156 -16.53 8.64 -27.49
C ALA A 156 -17.43 8.50 -28.73
N GLY A 157 -18.13 7.36 -28.90
CA GLY A 157 -19.06 7.12 -30.01
C GLY A 157 -20.45 7.77 -29.89
N HIS A 158 -20.80 8.39 -28.75
CA HIS A 158 -22.10 9.04 -28.54
C HIS A 158 -22.04 10.57 -28.54
N ILE A 159 -20.87 11.16 -28.79
CA ILE A 159 -20.71 12.60 -28.93
C ILE A 159 -21.03 12.94 -30.39
N ARG A 160 -22.29 13.26 -30.69
CA ARG A 160 -22.63 13.94 -31.95
C ARG A 160 -22.04 15.35 -31.87
N LEU A 161 -21.12 15.65 -32.80
CA LEU A 161 -20.65 17.01 -33.07
C LEU A 161 -21.78 17.81 -33.69
#